data_AF-A0A6V7LJE8-F1
#
_entry.id   AF-A0A6V7LJE8-F1
#
_cell.length_a   1.000
_cell.length_b   1.000
_cell.length_c   1.000
_cell.angle_alpha   90.00
_cell.angle_beta   90.00
_cell.angle_gamma   90.00
#
_symmetry.space_group_name_H-M   'P 1'
#
loop_
_entity.id
_entity.type
_entity.pdbx_description
1 polymer ?
#
loop_
_entity_poly.entity_id
_entity_poly.type
_entity_poly.pdbx_seq_one_letter_code
_entity_poly.pdbx_strand_id
1 'polypeptide(L)'
;IPAFLSVINQIMKDLSYQETLHTEAAILSRLIYRMKWKFRSDKGLKNMEKTNRALLNYLKLSIENEIIYLKGNVDATAVPSRQILEYVLVRIQGFAKLMCRVEDVAKIAAQFLKARISIGQAWLVTTIAFSVVSRIWLMSRHLVKMSCRWYNNLYPFLEKMELVGVKWMPEDQSLPFDLKRWIDVPWIDEPIQCVAKEETAASIFRLIKINDDDDVVEDFVEPEEVEMETAESKLSSTKLEKEEDLSKNVEIKSEIKRNDSNVKNAIKNHEIKRNNLHSTADVG
;
A
#
# COMPACT_ATOMS: atom_id res chain seq x y z
N ILE A 1 -22.29 -24.70 -16.61
CA ILE A 1 -20.94 -24.42 -17.15
C ILE A 1 -20.85 -23.05 -17.84
N PRO A 2 -21.61 -22.71 -18.89
CA PRO A 2 -21.43 -21.43 -19.61
C PRO A 2 -21.69 -20.19 -18.74
N ALA A 3 -22.70 -20.25 -17.85
CA ALA A 3 -22.96 -19.17 -16.90
C ALA A 3 -21.80 -18.94 -15.90
N PHE A 4 -21.14 -20.02 -15.46
CA PHE A 4 -20.00 -19.94 -14.53
C PHE A 4 -18.78 -19.31 -15.19
N LEU A 5 -18.45 -19.74 -16.41
CA LEU A 5 -17.38 -19.15 -17.22
C LEU A 5 -17.64 -17.68 -17.54
N SER A 6 -18.91 -17.30 -17.80
CA SER A 6 -19.29 -15.91 -17.99
C SER A 6 -18.99 -15.06 -16.76
N VAL A 7 -19.31 -15.56 -15.54
CA VAL A 7 -18.98 -14.87 -14.29
C VAL A 7 -17.47 -14.74 -14.12
N ILE A 8 -16.69 -15.80 -14.34
CA ILE A 8 -15.21 -15.77 -14.23
C ILE A 8 -14.62 -14.75 -15.21
N ASN A 9 -15.05 -14.76 -16.47
CA ASN A 9 -14.56 -13.83 -17.47
C ASN A 9 -14.93 -12.38 -17.13
N GLN A 10 -16.11 -12.16 -16.54
CA GLN A 10 -16.48 -10.84 -16.02
C GLN A 10 -15.56 -10.40 -14.88
N ILE A 11 -15.25 -11.28 -13.92
CA ILE A 11 -14.33 -10.99 -12.82
C ILE A 11 -12.94 -10.64 -13.37
N MET A 12 -12.40 -11.43 -14.31
CA MET A 12 -11.10 -11.17 -14.93
C MET A 12 -11.07 -9.81 -15.63
N LYS A 13 -12.14 -9.47 -16.37
CA LYS A 13 -12.28 -8.16 -17.01
C LYS A 13 -12.33 -7.02 -15.98
N ASP A 14 -13.06 -7.21 -14.87
CA ASP A 14 -13.10 -6.20 -13.81
C ASP A 14 -11.72 -6.03 -13.13
N LEU A 15 -10.98 -7.13 -12.95
CA LEU A 15 -9.61 -7.11 -12.40
C LEU A 15 -8.61 -6.42 -13.33
N SER A 16 -8.74 -6.56 -14.64
CA SER A 16 -7.83 -5.91 -15.60
C SER A 16 -7.91 -4.38 -15.54
N TYR A 17 -9.02 -3.81 -15.04
CA TYR A 17 -9.17 -2.36 -14.86
C TYR A 17 -8.53 -1.83 -13.55
N GLN A 18 -7.79 -2.67 -12.80
CA GLN A 18 -7.13 -2.27 -11.55
C GLN A 18 -5.80 -1.51 -11.75
N GLU A 19 -5.33 -1.37 -13.00
CA GLU A 19 -4.09 -0.66 -13.32
C GLU A 19 -4.03 0.75 -12.71
N THR A 20 -5.15 1.48 -12.72
CA THR A 20 -5.22 2.81 -12.10
C THR A 20 -4.86 2.77 -10.61
N LEU A 21 -5.26 1.74 -9.87
CA LEU A 21 -4.95 1.62 -8.44
C LEU A 21 -3.46 1.35 -8.23
N HIS A 22 -2.85 0.57 -9.11
CA HIS A 22 -1.41 0.30 -9.09
C HIS A 22 -0.61 1.58 -9.32
N THR A 23 -1.02 2.39 -10.30
CA THR A 23 -0.42 3.71 -10.55
C THR A 23 -0.53 4.61 -9.31
N GLU A 24 -1.71 4.69 -8.69
CA GLU A 24 -1.91 5.46 -7.45
C GLU A 24 -1.05 4.96 -6.29
N ALA A 25 -0.93 3.65 -6.11
CA ALA A 25 -0.08 3.06 -5.07
C ALA A 25 1.41 3.38 -5.30
N ALA A 26 1.84 3.39 -6.55
CA ALA A 26 3.21 3.75 -6.92
C ALA A 26 3.49 5.25 -6.69
N ILE A 27 2.52 6.13 -7.01
CA ILE A 27 2.60 7.57 -6.70
C ILE A 27 2.65 7.77 -5.19
N LEU A 28 1.79 7.10 -4.42
CA LEU A 28 1.78 7.17 -2.96
C LEU A 28 3.14 6.78 -2.36
N SER A 29 3.76 5.71 -2.86
CA SER A 29 5.10 5.29 -2.42
C SER A 29 6.16 6.36 -2.65
N ARG A 30 6.16 7.01 -3.83
CA ARG A 30 7.07 8.12 -4.15
C ARG A 30 6.81 9.34 -3.26
N LEU A 31 5.54 9.67 -3.00
CA LEU A 31 5.18 10.76 -2.11
C LEU A 31 5.65 10.52 -0.68
N ILE A 32 5.47 9.30 -0.15
CA ILE A 32 5.96 8.92 1.17
C ILE A 32 7.48 9.10 1.23
N TYR A 33 8.21 8.62 0.23
CA TYR A 33 9.66 8.78 0.16
C TYR A 33 10.07 10.25 0.25
N ARG A 34 9.48 11.12 -0.59
CA ARG A 34 9.76 12.57 -0.60
C ARG A 34 9.39 13.24 0.73
N MET A 35 8.25 12.88 1.32
CA MET A 35 7.76 13.47 2.57
C MET A 35 8.54 13.00 3.81
N LYS A 36 9.22 11.85 3.75
CA LYS A 36 9.88 11.22 4.90
C LYS A 36 10.97 12.08 5.55
N TRP A 37 11.67 12.89 4.74
CA TRP A 37 12.72 13.77 5.23
C TRP A 37 12.17 14.91 6.09
N LYS A 38 11.14 15.60 5.60
CA LYS A 38 10.58 16.82 6.24
C LYS A 38 9.49 16.53 7.27
N PHE A 39 8.78 15.40 7.15
CA PHE A 39 7.57 15.12 7.92
C PHE A 39 7.67 13.84 8.78
N ARG A 40 8.87 13.46 9.22
CA ARG A 40 9.13 12.19 9.92
C ARG A 40 8.22 11.90 11.12
N SER A 41 7.82 12.95 11.85
CA SER A 41 6.95 12.84 13.04
C SER A 41 5.47 13.08 12.74
N ASP A 42 5.12 13.35 11.48
CA ASP A 42 3.75 13.69 11.09
C ASP A 42 2.80 12.48 11.18
N LYS A 43 1.59 12.73 11.70
CA LYS A 43 0.53 11.72 11.79
C LYS A 43 -0.05 11.38 10.42
N GLY A 44 -0.13 12.35 9.51
CA GLY A 44 -0.56 12.14 8.13
C GLY A 44 0.38 11.17 7.41
N LEU A 45 1.68 11.46 7.44
CA LEU A 45 2.71 10.58 6.85
C LEU A 45 2.66 9.15 7.41
N LYS A 46 2.56 8.99 8.74
CA LYS A 46 2.47 7.65 9.36
C LYS A 46 1.23 6.88 8.90
N ASN A 47 0.10 7.55 8.65
CA ASN A 47 -1.08 6.87 8.11
C ASN A 47 -0.96 6.61 6.61
N MET A 48 -0.30 7.47 5.83
CA MET A 48 0.07 7.17 4.44
C MET A 48 0.95 5.91 4.35
N GLU A 49 1.94 5.75 5.24
CA GLU A 49 2.76 4.54 5.32
C GLU A 49 1.92 3.27 5.63
N LYS A 50 0.90 3.39 6.48
CA LYS A 50 -0.05 2.29 6.74
C LYS A 50 -0.89 1.96 5.51
N THR A 51 -1.38 2.96 4.79
CA THR A 51 -2.08 2.79 3.51
C THR A 51 -1.19 2.06 2.52
N ASN A 52 0.07 2.50 2.37
CA ASN A 52 1.01 1.85 1.47
C ASN A 52 1.28 0.39 1.87
N ARG A 53 1.44 0.10 3.16
CA ARG A 53 1.61 -1.28 3.64
C ARG A 53 0.40 -2.16 3.32
N ALA A 54 -0.82 -1.63 3.48
CA ALA A 54 -2.04 -2.35 3.13
C ALA A 54 -2.13 -2.62 1.62
N LEU A 55 -1.74 -1.64 0.79
CA LEU A 55 -1.67 -1.79 -0.68
C LEU A 55 -0.63 -2.83 -1.11
N LEU A 56 0.55 -2.85 -0.48
CA LEU A 56 1.57 -3.88 -0.72
C LEU A 56 1.06 -5.28 -0.36
N ASN A 57 0.29 -5.41 0.72
CA ASN A 57 -0.34 -6.68 1.07
C ASN A 57 -1.40 -7.09 0.04
N TYR A 58 -2.10 -6.13 -0.57
CA TYR A 58 -3.05 -6.40 -1.63
C TYR A 58 -2.35 -6.95 -2.89
N LEU A 59 -1.25 -6.31 -3.30
CA LEU A 59 -0.43 -6.79 -4.42
C LEU A 59 0.07 -8.22 -4.20
N LYS A 60 0.46 -8.54 -2.96
CA LYS A 60 0.90 -9.90 -2.58
C LYS A 60 -0.22 -10.94 -2.61
N LEU A 61 -1.47 -10.55 -2.34
CA LEU A 61 -2.61 -11.47 -2.33
C LEU A 61 -2.90 -12.00 -3.74
N SER A 62 -2.66 -11.19 -4.78
CA SER A 62 -2.80 -11.51 -6.21
C SER A 62 -4.05 -12.35 -6.53
N ILE A 63 -5.23 -11.75 -6.31
CA ILE A 63 -6.51 -12.43 -6.56
C ILE A 63 -6.68 -12.85 -8.04
N GLU A 64 -6.05 -12.11 -8.96
CA GLU A 64 -6.05 -12.43 -10.38
C GLU A 64 -5.49 -13.83 -10.67
N ASN A 65 -4.37 -14.19 -10.03
CA ASN A 65 -3.77 -15.51 -10.19
C ASN A 65 -4.71 -16.62 -9.71
N GLU A 66 -5.45 -16.39 -8.62
CA GLU A 66 -6.41 -17.35 -8.08
C GLU A 66 -7.61 -17.56 -9.03
N ILE A 67 -8.07 -16.48 -9.69
CA ILE A 67 -9.15 -16.55 -10.68
C ILE A 67 -8.67 -17.22 -11.97
N ILE A 68 -7.44 -16.96 -12.40
CA ILE A 68 -6.81 -17.65 -13.54
C ILE A 68 -6.68 -19.14 -13.23
N TYR A 69 -6.24 -19.49 -12.02
CA TYR A 69 -6.17 -20.88 -11.58
C TYR A 69 -7.56 -21.53 -11.58
N LEU A 70 -8.58 -20.86 -11.05
CA LEU A 70 -9.96 -21.36 -11.11
C LEU A 70 -10.41 -21.62 -12.54
N LYS A 71 -10.15 -20.68 -13.46
CA LYS A 71 -10.49 -20.81 -14.87
C LYS A 71 -9.79 -21.99 -15.54
N GLY A 72 -8.51 -22.22 -15.22
CA GLY A 72 -7.73 -23.33 -15.76
C GLY A 72 -8.23 -24.71 -15.32
N ASN A 73 -9.00 -24.79 -14.22
CA ASN A 73 -9.63 -26.02 -13.75
C ASN A 73 -11.07 -26.21 -14.30
N VAL A 74 -11.51 -25.35 -15.21
CA VAL A 74 -12.80 -25.50 -15.90
C VAL A 74 -12.55 -25.98 -17.32
N ASP A 75 -12.90 -27.23 -17.60
CA ASP A 75 -12.88 -27.77 -18.95
C ASP A 75 -14.27 -27.78 -19.58
N ALA A 76 -14.35 -28.01 -20.90
CA ALA A 76 -15.61 -28.11 -21.63
C ALA A 76 -16.56 -29.19 -21.06
N THR A 77 -16.00 -30.21 -20.40
CA THR A 77 -16.72 -31.37 -19.84
C THR A 77 -16.67 -31.46 -18.31
N ALA A 78 -15.77 -30.71 -17.64
CA ALA A 78 -15.54 -30.84 -16.20
C ALA A 78 -15.70 -29.50 -15.47
N VAL A 79 -16.40 -29.56 -14.34
CA VAL A 79 -16.56 -28.43 -13.40
C VAL A 79 -15.48 -28.57 -12.33
N PRO A 80 -14.89 -27.46 -11.84
CA PRO A 80 -13.90 -27.51 -10.78
C PRO A 80 -14.49 -28.16 -9.52
N SER A 81 -13.62 -28.79 -8.72
CA SER A 81 -14.06 -29.35 -7.45
C SER A 81 -14.59 -28.27 -6.53
N ARG A 82 -15.52 -28.64 -5.66
CA ARG A 82 -16.09 -27.73 -4.66
C ARG A 82 -15.01 -27.04 -3.82
N GLN A 83 -13.93 -27.73 -3.46
CA GLN A 83 -12.86 -27.16 -2.63
C GLN A 83 -12.10 -26.03 -3.34
N ILE A 84 -11.90 -26.12 -4.67
CA ILE A 84 -11.25 -25.06 -5.43
C ILE A 84 -12.12 -23.80 -5.39
N LEU A 85 -13.43 -23.95 -5.57
CA LEU A 85 -14.35 -22.81 -5.49
C LEU A 85 -14.42 -22.24 -4.07
N GLU A 86 -14.50 -23.09 -3.04
CA GLU A 86 -14.46 -22.66 -1.63
C GLU A 86 -13.18 -21.89 -1.32
N TYR A 87 -12.03 -22.38 -1.76
CA TYR A 87 -10.75 -21.70 -1.61
C TYR A 87 -10.79 -20.31 -2.24
N VAL A 88 -11.22 -20.19 -3.50
CA VAL A 88 -11.33 -18.89 -4.19
C VAL A 88 -12.28 -17.94 -3.47
N LEU A 89 -13.42 -18.43 -2.97
CA LEU A 89 -14.35 -17.62 -2.20
C LEU A 89 -13.73 -17.08 -0.90
N VAL A 90 -12.91 -17.88 -0.20
CA VAL A 90 -12.11 -17.42 0.96
C VAL A 90 -11.07 -16.38 0.53
N ARG A 91 -10.42 -16.55 -0.63
CA ARG A 91 -9.49 -15.53 -1.16
C ARG A 91 -10.21 -14.20 -1.46
N ILE A 92 -11.43 -14.25 -2.01
CA ILE A 92 -12.27 -13.06 -2.25
C ILE A 92 -12.67 -12.40 -0.92
N GLN A 93 -13.00 -13.17 0.13
CA GLN A 93 -13.25 -12.63 1.47
C GLN A 93 -12.04 -11.89 2.04
N GLY A 94 -10.86 -12.52 1.96
CA GLY A 94 -9.60 -11.91 2.39
C GLY A 94 -9.29 -10.64 1.61
N PHE A 95 -9.50 -10.65 0.30
CA PHE A 95 -9.38 -9.48 -0.57
C PHE A 95 -10.31 -8.34 -0.13
N ALA A 96 -11.58 -8.64 0.13
CA ALA A 96 -12.56 -7.64 0.52
C ALA A 96 -12.22 -7.00 1.88
N LYS A 97 -11.85 -7.80 2.90
CA LYS A 97 -11.40 -7.27 4.20
C LYS A 97 -10.13 -6.45 4.07
N LEU A 98 -9.21 -6.85 3.21
CA LEU A 98 -7.99 -6.09 2.96
C LEU A 98 -8.30 -4.74 2.31
N MET A 99 -9.24 -4.68 1.37
CA MET A 99 -9.70 -3.43 0.77
C MET A 99 -10.46 -2.54 1.75
N CYS A 100 -11.27 -3.10 2.67
CA CYS A 100 -11.82 -2.34 3.80
C CYS A 100 -10.70 -1.75 4.66
N ARG A 101 -9.64 -2.52 4.92
CA ARG A 101 -8.49 -2.00 5.67
C ARG A 101 -7.80 -0.85 4.94
N VAL A 102 -7.63 -0.92 3.61
CA VAL A 102 -7.08 0.16 2.78
C VAL A 102 -7.97 1.41 2.87
N GLU A 103 -9.29 1.23 2.76
CA GLU A 103 -10.28 2.31 2.88
C GLU A 103 -10.16 3.05 4.21
N ASP A 104 -10.20 2.32 5.33
CA ASP A 104 -10.12 2.89 6.68
C ASP A 104 -8.87 3.74 6.88
N VAL A 105 -7.70 3.19 6.53
CA VAL A 105 -6.42 3.90 6.75
C VAL A 105 -6.24 5.06 5.78
N ALA A 106 -6.74 4.95 4.55
CA ALA A 106 -6.75 6.04 3.58
C ALA A 106 -7.64 7.19 4.05
N LYS A 107 -8.84 6.89 4.57
CA LYS A 107 -9.75 7.89 5.15
C LYS A 107 -9.09 8.65 6.31
N ILE A 108 -8.44 7.94 7.23
CA ILE A 108 -7.73 8.55 8.36
C ILE A 108 -6.56 9.41 7.86
N ALA A 109 -5.76 8.93 6.89
CA ALA A 109 -4.69 9.70 6.29
C ALA A 109 -5.22 11.00 5.64
N ALA A 110 -6.32 10.91 4.89
CA ALA A 110 -6.97 12.05 4.25
C ALA A 110 -7.44 13.10 5.29
N GLN A 111 -7.99 12.67 6.43
CA GLN A 111 -8.39 13.59 7.51
C GLN A 111 -7.19 14.40 8.05
N PHE A 112 -6.05 13.74 8.31
CA PHE A 112 -4.84 14.44 8.76
C PHE A 112 -4.27 15.38 7.70
N LEU A 113 -4.26 14.96 6.43
CA LEU A 113 -3.81 15.80 5.33
C LEU A 113 -4.73 17.02 5.14
N LYS A 114 -6.05 16.84 5.25
CA LYS A 114 -7.03 17.95 5.20
C LYS A 114 -6.79 18.96 6.32
N ALA A 115 -6.58 18.49 7.55
CA ALA A 115 -6.24 19.36 8.68
C ALA A 115 -4.92 20.12 8.43
N ARG A 116 -3.93 19.48 7.82
CA ARG A 116 -2.67 20.13 7.45
C ARG A 116 -2.85 21.19 6.36
N ILE A 117 -3.69 20.91 5.36
CA ILE A 117 -4.04 21.91 4.33
C ILE A 117 -4.68 23.15 4.97
N SER A 118 -5.57 22.98 5.95
CA SER A 118 -6.19 24.12 6.64
C SER A 118 -5.21 24.99 7.45
N ILE A 119 -4.03 24.45 7.80
CA ILE A 119 -2.96 25.21 8.46
C ILE A 119 -2.13 26.02 7.44
N GLY A 120 -2.14 25.64 6.16
CA GLY A 120 -1.45 26.34 5.07
C GLY A 120 0.04 25.99 4.88
N GLN A 121 0.63 25.19 5.76
CA GLN A 121 2.03 24.78 5.62
C GLN A 121 2.24 23.67 4.58
N ALA A 122 3.21 23.85 3.68
CA ALA A 122 3.54 22.88 2.63
C ALA A 122 2.28 22.42 1.85
N TRP A 123 1.42 23.38 1.52
CA TRP A 123 0.09 23.15 0.96
C TRP A 123 0.15 22.39 -0.37
N LEU A 124 1.14 22.65 -1.23
CA LEU A 124 1.29 21.97 -2.52
C LEU A 124 1.45 20.45 -2.35
N VAL A 125 2.48 20.02 -1.61
CA VAL A 125 2.77 18.60 -1.39
C VAL A 125 1.63 17.92 -0.62
N THR A 126 1.06 18.61 0.37
CA THR A 126 -0.06 18.05 1.16
C THR A 126 -1.33 17.90 0.32
N THR A 127 -1.62 18.84 -0.58
CA THR A 127 -2.77 18.77 -1.50
C THR A 127 -2.61 17.63 -2.49
N ILE A 128 -1.41 17.43 -3.04
CA ILE A 128 -1.11 16.29 -3.92
C ILE A 128 -1.25 14.97 -3.16
N ALA A 129 -0.70 14.88 -1.93
CA ALA A 129 -0.86 13.69 -1.11
C ALA A 129 -2.34 13.42 -0.78
N PHE A 130 -3.11 14.48 -0.48
CA PHE A 130 -4.54 14.37 -0.18
C PHE A 130 -5.33 13.86 -1.39
N SER A 131 -5.03 14.34 -2.60
CA SER A 131 -5.71 13.88 -3.82
C SER A 131 -5.42 12.41 -4.11
N VAL A 132 -4.17 11.97 -4.00
CA VAL A 132 -3.77 10.56 -4.20
C VAL A 132 -4.46 9.65 -3.18
N VAL A 133 -4.40 9.99 -1.90
CA VAL A 133 -5.04 9.20 -0.83
C VAL A 133 -6.56 9.14 -1.00
N SER A 134 -7.19 10.24 -1.43
CA SER A 134 -8.63 10.28 -1.68
C SER A 134 -9.04 9.41 -2.87
N ARG A 135 -8.23 9.36 -3.93
CA ARG A 135 -8.46 8.45 -5.07
C ARG A 135 -8.33 6.98 -4.64
N ILE A 136 -7.29 6.64 -3.89
CA ILE A 136 -7.10 5.29 -3.32
C ILE A 136 -8.31 4.91 -2.45
N TRP A 137 -8.79 5.81 -1.60
CA TRP A 137 -9.98 5.60 -0.78
C TRP A 137 -11.20 5.26 -1.65
N LEU A 138 -11.48 6.06 -2.68
CA LEU A 138 -12.61 5.83 -3.58
C LEU A 138 -12.51 4.48 -4.31
N MET A 139 -11.33 4.17 -4.84
CA MET A 139 -11.06 2.90 -5.53
C MET A 139 -11.20 1.70 -4.60
N SER A 140 -10.72 1.78 -3.36
CA SER A 140 -10.84 0.70 -2.38
C SER A 140 -12.30 0.38 -2.08
N ARG A 141 -13.17 1.40 -1.90
CA ARG A 141 -14.62 1.19 -1.74
C ARG A 141 -15.25 0.51 -2.95
N HIS A 142 -14.85 0.92 -4.15
CA HIS A 142 -15.31 0.30 -5.39
C HIS A 142 -14.93 -1.18 -5.45
N LEU A 143 -13.69 -1.52 -5.11
CA LEU A 143 -13.22 -2.90 -5.09
C LEU A 143 -13.93 -3.75 -4.04
N VAL A 144 -14.25 -3.22 -2.86
CA VAL A 144 -15.05 -3.96 -1.87
C VAL A 144 -16.42 -4.31 -2.45
N LYS A 145 -17.12 -3.36 -3.10
CA LYS A 145 -18.42 -3.64 -3.72
C LYS A 145 -18.33 -4.67 -4.84
N MET A 146 -17.31 -4.56 -5.68
CA MET A 146 -17.06 -5.55 -6.73
C MET A 146 -16.80 -6.93 -6.14
N SER A 147 -16.03 -7.02 -5.06
CA SER A 147 -15.77 -8.28 -4.35
C SER A 147 -17.06 -8.94 -3.85
N CYS A 148 -17.96 -8.15 -3.25
CA CYS A 148 -19.27 -8.65 -2.83
C CYS A 148 -20.08 -9.19 -4.01
N ARG A 149 -20.05 -8.50 -5.15
CA ARG A 149 -20.73 -8.96 -6.38
C ARG A 149 -20.10 -10.23 -6.91
N TRP A 150 -18.77 -10.32 -6.99
CA TRP A 150 -18.06 -11.51 -7.45
C TRP A 150 -18.37 -12.72 -6.57
N TYR A 151 -18.29 -12.54 -5.26
CA TYR A 151 -18.61 -13.57 -4.27
C TYR A 151 -20.06 -14.05 -4.41
N ASN A 152 -21.03 -13.13 -4.39
CA ASN A 152 -22.45 -13.49 -4.45
C ASN A 152 -22.85 -14.10 -5.80
N ASN A 153 -22.10 -13.81 -6.88
CA ASN A 153 -22.29 -14.47 -8.17
C ASN A 153 -21.67 -15.87 -8.22
N LEU A 154 -20.55 -16.11 -7.52
CA LEU A 154 -19.85 -17.40 -7.49
C LEU A 154 -20.47 -18.38 -6.48
N TYR A 155 -20.96 -17.87 -5.34
CA TYR A 155 -21.48 -18.68 -4.24
C TYR A 155 -22.59 -19.68 -4.64
N PRO A 156 -23.59 -19.33 -5.49
CA PRO A 156 -24.65 -20.27 -5.88
C PRO A 156 -24.17 -21.49 -6.67
N PHE A 157 -22.93 -21.47 -7.17
CA PHE A 157 -22.34 -22.61 -7.86
C PHE A 157 -21.76 -23.65 -6.89
N LEU A 158 -21.53 -23.32 -5.61
CA LEU A 158 -21.02 -24.25 -4.60
C LEU A 158 -21.90 -25.49 -4.43
N GLU A 159 -23.22 -25.31 -4.42
CA GLU A 159 -24.19 -26.41 -4.23
C GLU A 159 -24.22 -27.37 -5.43
N LYS A 160 -23.78 -26.92 -6.60
CA LYS A 160 -23.77 -27.69 -7.85
C LYS A 160 -22.47 -28.44 -8.07
N MET A 161 -21.48 -28.25 -7.21
CA MET A 161 -20.15 -28.83 -7.33
C MET A 161 -19.98 -30.02 -6.39
N GLU A 162 -19.35 -31.07 -6.89
CA GLU A 162 -19.05 -32.26 -6.11
C GLU A 162 -17.85 -32.02 -5.20
N LEU A 163 -17.92 -32.57 -3.99
CA LEU A 163 -16.83 -32.56 -3.03
C LEU A 163 -15.90 -33.72 -3.36
N VAL A 164 -14.64 -33.41 -3.68
CA VAL A 164 -13.64 -34.41 -4.11
C VAL A 164 -12.54 -34.53 -3.05
N GLY A 165 -12.61 -35.57 -2.22
CA GLY A 165 -11.58 -35.84 -1.20
C GLY A 165 -11.88 -35.20 0.15
N VAL A 166 -10.84 -34.77 0.89
CA VAL A 166 -10.96 -34.34 2.28
C VAL A 166 -11.52 -32.92 2.39
N LYS A 167 -12.45 -32.71 3.32
CA LYS A 167 -12.96 -31.38 3.67
C LYS A 167 -11.81 -30.56 4.29
N TRP A 168 -11.35 -29.53 3.57
CA TRP A 168 -10.23 -28.69 4.00
C TRP A 168 -10.64 -27.61 5.02
N MET A 169 -11.91 -27.21 5.01
CA MET A 169 -12.44 -26.20 5.93
C MET A 169 -12.85 -26.84 7.26
N PRO A 170 -12.43 -26.26 8.41
CA PRO A 170 -12.85 -26.70 9.74
C PRO A 170 -14.37 -26.77 9.88
N GLU A 171 -14.88 -27.68 10.72
CA GLU A 171 -16.33 -27.89 10.87
C GLU A 171 -17.06 -26.72 11.54
N ASP A 172 -16.34 -25.92 12.32
CA ASP A 172 -16.81 -24.72 13.00
C ASP A 172 -16.86 -23.48 12.10
N GLN A 173 -16.27 -23.56 10.89
CA GLN A 173 -16.26 -22.46 9.93
C GLN A 173 -17.18 -22.73 8.75
N SER A 174 -18.06 -21.78 8.46
CA SER A 174 -18.94 -21.79 7.29
C SER A 174 -18.74 -20.54 6.46
N LEU A 175 -18.82 -20.68 5.13
CA LEU A 175 -18.81 -19.53 4.24
C LEU A 175 -20.11 -18.72 4.42
N PRO A 176 -20.04 -17.40 4.66
CA PRO A 176 -21.22 -16.54 4.67
C PRO A 176 -21.95 -16.61 3.33
N PHE A 177 -23.27 -16.69 3.37
CA PHE A 177 -24.10 -16.65 2.16
C PHE A 177 -24.00 -15.31 1.43
N ASP A 178 -23.91 -14.21 2.18
CA ASP A 178 -23.80 -12.86 1.62
C ASP A 178 -22.57 -12.17 2.19
N LEU A 179 -21.57 -11.94 1.32
CA LEU A 179 -20.32 -11.30 1.72
C LEU A 179 -20.56 -9.87 2.22
N LYS A 180 -21.56 -9.18 1.68
CA LYS A 180 -21.90 -7.82 2.06
C LYS A 180 -22.28 -7.73 3.54
N ARG A 181 -23.17 -8.62 3.99
CA ARG A 181 -23.60 -8.72 5.40
C ARG A 181 -22.46 -9.15 6.32
N TRP A 182 -21.56 -10.00 5.84
CA TRP A 182 -20.40 -10.45 6.63
C TRP A 182 -19.33 -9.37 6.81
N ILE A 183 -19.13 -8.50 5.80
CA ILE A 183 -18.20 -7.38 5.91
C ILE A 183 -18.70 -6.34 6.90
N ASP A 184 -20.00 -6.07 6.89
CA ASP A 184 -20.72 -5.17 7.80
C ASP A 184 -20.11 -3.77 7.90
N VAL A 185 -19.97 -3.10 6.74
CA VAL A 185 -19.51 -1.70 6.69
C VAL A 185 -20.68 -0.78 6.31
N PRO A 186 -20.85 0.37 7.01
CA PRO A 186 -22.05 1.21 6.89
C PRO A 186 -22.20 1.82 5.49
N TRP A 187 -21.07 2.00 4.80
CA TRP A 187 -20.99 2.73 3.55
C TRP A 187 -21.17 1.84 2.31
N ILE A 188 -21.42 0.53 2.50
CA ILE A 188 -21.46 -0.46 1.40
C ILE A 188 -22.60 -0.23 0.42
N ASP A 189 -23.70 0.37 0.88
CA ASP A 189 -24.88 0.68 0.07
C ASP A 189 -24.88 2.09 -0.51
N GLU A 190 -24.06 2.99 0.03
CA GLU A 190 -23.97 4.35 -0.47
C GLU A 190 -23.47 4.38 -1.90
N PRO A 191 -24.10 5.11 -2.83
CA PRO A 191 -23.59 5.23 -4.19
C PRO A 191 -22.17 5.79 -4.16
N ILE A 192 -21.26 5.12 -4.88
CA ILE A 192 -19.90 5.64 -5.05
C ILE A 192 -20.05 6.81 -6.02
N GLN A 193 -19.83 8.03 -5.53
CA GLN A 193 -19.71 9.20 -6.38
C GLN A 193 -18.44 9.06 -7.21
N CYS A 194 -18.53 8.38 -8.34
CA CYS A 194 -17.54 8.53 -9.39
C CYS A 194 -17.68 9.95 -9.94
N VAL A 195 -16.59 10.69 -10.01
CA VAL A 195 -16.50 11.86 -10.90
C VAL A 195 -16.94 11.37 -12.27
N ALA A 196 -17.95 12.03 -12.84
CA ALA A 196 -18.55 11.62 -14.10
C ALA A 196 -17.46 11.28 -15.12
N LYS A 197 -17.68 10.23 -15.92
CA LYS A 197 -17.05 10.12 -17.22
C LYS A 197 -17.60 11.26 -18.07
N GLU A 198 -17.21 12.49 -17.79
CA GLU A 198 -17.27 13.52 -18.82
C GLU A 198 -16.38 13.03 -19.94
N GLU A 199 -16.95 13.00 -21.13
CA GLU A 199 -16.26 12.67 -22.36
C GLU A 199 -15.07 13.64 -22.50
N THR A 200 -13.90 13.24 -22.01
CA THR A 200 -12.62 13.92 -22.23
C THR A 200 -12.19 13.85 -23.71
N ALA A 201 -13.11 13.55 -24.62
CA ALA A 201 -12.89 13.65 -26.06
C ALA A 201 -12.52 15.07 -26.49
N ALA A 202 -12.93 16.10 -25.72
CA ALA A 202 -12.65 17.51 -26.00
C ALA A 202 -11.73 18.20 -24.97
N SER A 203 -11.04 17.46 -24.10
CA SER A 203 -10.21 18.08 -23.06
C SER A 203 -8.84 18.52 -23.62
N ILE A 204 -8.51 19.81 -23.46
CA ILE A 204 -7.25 20.44 -23.92
C ILE A 204 -6.00 19.70 -23.38
N PHE A 205 -6.15 18.96 -22.28
CA PHE A 205 -5.11 18.15 -21.66
C PHE A 205 -4.64 16.95 -22.50
N ARG A 206 -5.34 16.56 -23.57
CA ARG A 206 -4.83 15.59 -24.56
C ARG A 206 -3.60 16.07 -25.31
N LEU A 207 -3.35 17.38 -25.35
CA LEU A 207 -2.16 17.98 -25.96
C LEU A 207 -0.91 17.84 -25.09
N ILE A 208 -1.08 17.48 -23.81
CA ILE A 208 0.02 17.21 -22.86
C ILE A 208 0.28 15.69 -22.79
N LYS A 209 0.28 15.02 -23.95
CA LYS A 209 0.85 13.68 -24.02
C LYS A 209 2.36 13.84 -24.08
N ILE A 210 3.01 13.51 -22.97
CA ILE A 210 4.46 13.34 -22.92
C ILE A 210 4.76 12.11 -23.80
N ASN A 211 5.44 12.31 -24.93
CA ASN A 211 6.01 11.22 -25.69
C ASN A 211 7.14 10.63 -24.86
N ASP A 212 7.20 9.29 -24.75
CA ASP A 212 8.27 8.57 -24.03
C ASP A 212 9.65 8.65 -24.71
N ASP A 213 9.82 9.46 -25.76
CA ASP A 213 11.05 9.59 -26.57
C ASP A 213 11.77 10.95 -26.42
N ASP A 214 11.27 11.87 -25.59
CA ASP A 214 12.01 13.10 -25.29
C ASP A 214 12.71 12.96 -23.93
N ASP A 215 14.04 12.95 -23.94
CA ASP A 215 14.90 13.13 -22.77
C ASP A 215 14.57 14.48 -22.11
N VAL A 216 13.61 14.47 -21.18
CA VAL A 216 13.31 15.63 -20.34
C VAL A 216 14.45 15.77 -19.35
N VAL A 217 15.39 16.65 -19.68
CA VAL A 217 16.32 17.24 -18.73
C VAL A 217 15.47 17.88 -17.63
N GLU A 218 15.52 17.32 -16.41
CA GLU A 218 14.92 17.89 -15.21
C GLU A 218 15.66 19.19 -14.85
N ASP A 219 15.40 20.27 -15.59
CA ASP A 219 15.85 21.61 -15.20
C ASP A 219 14.77 22.27 -14.34
N PHE A 220 14.59 21.71 -13.14
CA PHE A 220 13.93 22.43 -12.06
C PHE A 220 14.99 23.30 -11.40
N VAL A 221 15.04 24.56 -11.82
CA VAL A 221 15.79 25.65 -11.19
C VAL A 221 15.62 25.56 -9.67
N GLU A 222 16.69 25.20 -8.96
CA GLU A 222 16.80 25.40 -7.53
C GLU A 222 16.60 26.90 -7.26
N PRO A 223 15.74 27.30 -6.30
CA PRO A 223 15.64 28.70 -5.94
C PRO A 223 17.00 29.16 -5.39
N GLU A 224 17.69 30.02 -6.15
CA GLU A 224 18.86 30.76 -5.70
C GLU A 224 18.57 31.38 -4.33
N GLU A 225 19.43 31.08 -3.36
CA GLU A 225 19.47 31.80 -2.10
C GLU A 225 19.77 33.26 -2.41
N VAL A 226 18.77 34.13 -2.25
CA VAL A 226 18.98 35.58 -2.30
C VAL A 226 19.78 35.95 -1.05
N GLU A 227 21.11 35.99 -1.19
CA GLU A 227 21.99 36.60 -0.21
C GLU A 227 21.68 38.10 -0.15
N MET A 228 21.20 38.53 1.00
CA MET A 228 20.93 39.92 1.33
C MET A 228 22.27 40.63 1.54
N GLU A 229 22.72 41.39 0.53
CA GLU A 229 23.92 42.23 0.60
C GLU A 229 23.86 43.16 1.82
N THR A 230 24.73 42.92 2.79
CA THR A 230 25.16 43.96 3.74
C THR A 230 26.51 44.45 3.27
N ALA A 231 26.51 45.70 2.79
CA ALA A 231 27.71 46.42 2.42
C ALA A 231 28.57 46.65 3.66
N GLU A 232 29.82 46.18 3.66
CA GLU A 232 30.92 46.89 4.31
C GLU A 232 32.29 46.50 3.73
N SER A 233 33.16 47.49 3.74
CA SER A 233 34.31 47.69 2.86
C SER A 233 35.64 47.16 3.41
N LYS A 234 36.57 46.89 2.47
CA LYS A 234 38.05 47.04 2.50
C LYS A 234 38.93 45.78 2.47
N LEU A 235 39.60 45.66 1.31
CA LEU A 235 41.06 45.70 1.10
C LEU A 235 41.94 44.47 1.44
N SER A 236 42.44 43.88 0.34
CA SER A 236 43.80 43.38 0.06
C SER A 236 44.35 42.10 0.72
N SER A 237 44.55 41.13 -0.18
CA SER A 237 45.73 40.27 -0.37
C SER A 237 46.07 39.12 0.60
N THR A 238 46.38 38.00 -0.09
CA THR A 238 47.39 36.94 0.16
C THR A 238 46.96 35.61 0.79
N LYS A 239 47.29 34.55 0.04
CA LYS A 239 47.25 33.11 0.29
C LYS A 239 47.87 32.70 1.64
N LEU A 240 47.25 31.74 2.35
CA LEU A 240 47.81 30.41 2.69
C LEU A 240 46.98 29.70 3.79
N GLU A 241 46.84 28.38 3.62
CA GLU A 241 46.63 27.33 4.63
C GLU A 241 45.28 27.22 5.37
N LYS A 242 44.57 26.09 5.14
CA LYS A 242 44.53 24.95 6.09
C LYS A 242 43.73 23.76 5.54
N GLU A 243 44.46 22.71 5.17
CA GLU A 243 43.99 21.32 5.28
C GLU A 243 43.88 20.99 6.77
N GLU A 244 42.67 20.95 7.33
CA GLU A 244 42.42 20.31 8.63
C GLU A 244 40.91 20.26 8.89
N ASP A 245 40.20 19.25 8.34
CA ASP A 245 38.91 18.81 8.94
C ASP A 245 38.37 17.46 8.45
N LEU A 246 39.13 16.66 7.69
CA LEU A 246 38.71 15.30 7.30
C LEU A 246 38.99 14.20 8.35
N SER A 247 39.75 14.49 9.41
CA SER A 247 40.14 13.48 10.42
C SER A 247 39.10 13.26 11.52
N LYS A 248 38.22 14.23 11.81
CA LYS A 248 37.23 14.12 12.89
C LYS A 248 36.03 13.23 12.54
N ASN A 249 35.75 13.02 11.25
CA ASN A 249 34.60 12.23 10.79
C ASN A 249 34.86 10.71 10.76
N VAL A 250 36.13 10.29 10.86
CA VAL A 250 36.50 8.85 10.88
C VAL A 250 36.50 8.30 12.31
N GLU A 251 36.87 9.10 13.31
CA GLU A 251 36.86 8.68 14.72
C GLU A 251 35.43 8.43 15.26
N ILE A 252 34.48 9.31 14.91
CA ILE A 252 33.07 9.18 15.36
C ILE A 252 32.41 7.90 14.82
N LYS A 253 32.74 7.47 13.60
CA LYS A 253 32.20 6.21 13.02
C LYS A 253 32.81 4.96 13.69
N SER A 254 34.01 5.05 14.24
CA SER A 254 34.67 3.94 14.92
C SER A 254 34.15 3.74 16.35
N GLU A 255 33.80 4.81 17.06
CA GLU A 255 33.20 4.75 18.40
C GLU A 255 31.75 4.27 18.39
N ILE A 256 30.96 4.66 17.39
CA ILE A 256 29.57 4.17 17.25
C ILE A 256 29.55 2.66 16.98
N LYS A 257 30.51 2.12 16.20
CA LYS A 257 30.64 0.68 15.97
C LYS A 257 31.12 -0.10 17.21
N ARG A 258 31.99 0.49 18.05
CA ARG A 258 32.44 -0.14 19.31
C ARG A 258 31.35 -0.15 20.39
N ASN A 259 30.50 0.87 20.45
CA ASN A 259 29.41 0.90 21.42
C ASN A 259 28.30 -0.11 21.07
N ASP A 260 28.03 -0.34 19.77
CA ASP A 260 27.00 -1.28 19.33
C ASP A 260 27.41 -2.75 19.54
N SER A 261 28.71 -3.08 19.51
CA SER A 261 29.23 -4.42 19.85
C SER A 261 29.24 -4.68 21.37
N ASN A 262 29.54 -3.65 22.18
CA ASN A 262 29.51 -3.76 23.63
C ASN A 262 28.08 -3.95 24.18
N VAL A 263 27.08 -3.28 23.59
CA VAL A 263 25.67 -3.47 23.95
C VAL A 263 25.17 -4.87 23.59
N LYS A 264 25.54 -5.41 22.43
CA LYS A 264 25.18 -6.79 22.02
C LYS A 264 25.83 -7.85 22.90
N ASN A 265 27.06 -7.64 23.36
CA ASN A 265 27.73 -8.54 24.30
C ASN A 265 27.13 -8.48 25.72
N ALA A 266 26.69 -7.31 26.17
CA ALA A 266 26.01 -7.16 27.46
C ALA A 266 24.65 -7.88 27.49
N ILE A 267 23.88 -7.82 26.40
CA ILE A 267 22.58 -8.52 26.29
C ILE A 267 22.78 -10.04 26.28
N LYS A 268 23.78 -10.53 25.53
CA LYS A 268 24.09 -11.96 25.45
C LYS A 268 24.56 -12.53 26.79
N ASN A 269 25.35 -11.78 27.56
CA ASN A 269 25.79 -12.18 28.89
C ASN A 269 24.66 -12.16 29.94
N HIS A 270 23.65 -11.30 29.77
CA HIS A 270 22.49 -11.24 30.66
C HIS A 270 21.50 -12.40 30.42
N GLU A 271 21.41 -12.90 29.18
CA GLU A 271 20.64 -14.11 28.85
C GLU A 271 21.32 -15.40 29.34
N ILE A 272 22.64 -15.50 29.24
CA ILE A 272 23.41 -16.66 29.75
C ILE A 272 23.31 -16.76 31.29
N LYS A 273 23.34 -15.62 32.01
CA LYS A 273 23.13 -15.62 33.47
C LYS A 273 21.72 -16.06 33.87
N ARG A 274 20.69 -15.71 33.09
CA ARG A 274 19.30 -16.14 33.35
C ARG A 274 19.11 -17.64 33.17
N ASN A 275 19.74 -18.23 32.15
CA ASN A 275 19.60 -19.66 31.86
C ASN A 275 20.35 -20.53 32.89
N ASN A 276 21.46 -20.06 33.47
CA ASN A 276 22.18 -20.80 34.51
C ASN A 276 21.50 -20.76 35.89
N LEU A 277 20.65 -19.76 36.17
CA LEU A 277 19.87 -19.66 37.41
C LEU A 277 18.62 -20.56 37.42
N HIS A 278 18.17 -21.03 36.25
CA HIS A 278 17.03 -21.96 36.16
C HIS A 278 17.44 -23.45 36.17
N SER A 279 18.73 -23.75 36.01
CA SER A 279 19.23 -25.13 36.03
C SER A 279 19.70 -25.62 37.41
N THR A 280 19.67 -24.77 38.44
CA THR A 280 20.13 -25.09 39.81
C THR A 280 18.99 -25.16 40.84
N ALA A 281 17.73 -25.07 40.41
CA ALA A 281 16.55 -25.15 41.29
C ALA A 281 15.85 -26.53 41.29
N ASP A 282 16.41 -27.54 40.59
CA ASP A 282 15.80 -28.87 40.44
C ASP A 282 16.72 -30.01 40.95
N VAL A 283 17.47 -29.75 42.03
CA VAL A 283 18.07 -30.81 42.87
C VAL A 283 17.92 -30.41 44.33
N GLY A 284 16.88 -30.97 44.97
CA GLY A 284 16.56 -30.79 46.38
C GLY A 284 15.24 -31.47 46.71
#